data_AF-A0A7Y8F5E8-F1
#
_entry.id   AF-A0A7Y8F5E8-F1
#
_cell.length_a   1.000
_cell.length_b   1.000
_cell.length_c   1.000
_cell.angle_alpha   90.00
_cell.angle_beta   90.00
_cell.angle_gamma   90.00
#
_symmetry.space_group_name_H-M   'P 1'
#
loop_
_entity.id
_entity.type
_entity.pdbx_description
1 polymer ?
#
loop_
_entity_poly.entity_id
_entity_poly.type
_entity_poly.pdbx_seq_one_letter_code
_entity_poly.pdbx_strand_id
1 'polypeptide(L)'
;MPRDYHWYRHLMQIGDRQVMLHWLYARYGLFELNELVEALRHLEGNASYGEELILCLVAESREAFAFPEGWQDLCDSHDKLRTVQLIFDRDWPEVGELRSDGELVLEYYKGRPL
;
A
#
# COMPACT_ATOMS: atom_id res chain seq x y z
N MET A 1 0.98 -20.82 -4.56
CA MET A 1 0.58 -19.83 -3.53
C MET A 1 0.27 -20.58 -2.24
N PRO A 2 0.87 -20.26 -1.09
CA PRO A 2 0.53 -20.96 0.15
C PRO A 2 -0.91 -20.64 0.55
N ARG A 3 -1.60 -21.67 1.04
CA ARG A 3 -3.04 -21.82 1.27
C ARG A 3 -3.59 -21.08 2.49
N ASP A 4 -2.79 -20.23 3.14
CA ASP A 4 -3.12 -19.64 4.44
C ASP A 4 -3.24 -18.11 4.35
N TYR A 5 -4.04 -17.63 3.40
CA TYR A 5 -4.41 -16.22 3.30
C TYR A 5 -5.41 -15.89 4.43
N HIS A 6 -4.86 -15.52 5.58
CA HIS A 6 -5.63 -15.10 6.74
C HIS A 6 -5.85 -13.60 6.69
N TRP A 7 -6.96 -13.18 6.08
CA TRP A 7 -7.40 -11.79 5.95
C TRP A 7 -7.36 -10.99 7.28
N TYR A 8 -7.58 -11.64 8.42
CA TYR A 8 -7.50 -11.01 9.75
C TYR A 8 -6.08 -10.56 10.15
N ARG A 9 -5.02 -11.09 9.52
CA ARG A 9 -3.62 -10.67 9.79
C ARG A 9 -3.31 -9.27 9.29
N HIS A 10 -4.20 -8.70 8.48
CA HIS A 10 -4.08 -7.37 7.90
C HIS A 10 -4.83 -6.31 8.71
N LEU A 11 -5.64 -6.70 9.70
CA LEU A 11 -6.33 -5.75 10.57
C LEU A 11 -5.37 -5.24 11.64
N MET A 12 -5.23 -3.92 11.73
CA MET A 12 -4.35 -3.26 12.67
C MET A 12 -5.05 -2.07 13.34
N GLN A 13 -4.66 -1.81 14.58
CA GLN A 13 -5.08 -0.61 15.31
C GLN A 13 -4.03 0.49 15.08
N ILE A 14 -4.43 1.63 14.50
CA ILE A 14 -3.58 2.82 14.36
C ILE A 14 -4.26 3.97 15.11
N GLY A 15 -3.73 4.30 16.29
CA GLY A 15 -4.41 5.22 17.20
C GLY A 15 -5.73 4.62 17.70
N ASP A 16 -6.82 5.35 17.53
CA ASP A 16 -8.19 4.94 17.84
C ASP A 16 -8.92 4.24 16.68
N ARG A 17 -8.30 4.16 15.50
CA ARG A 17 -8.91 3.58 14.30
C ARG A 17 -8.46 2.14 14.05
N GLN A 18 -9.42 1.29 13.67
CA GLN A 18 -9.15 -0.04 13.13
C GLN A 18 -9.08 0.04 11.60
N VAL A 19 -7.91 -0.25 11.05
CA VAL A 19 -7.63 -0.18 9.62
C VAL A 19 -7.21 -1.54 9.09
N MET A 20 -7.43 -1.78 7.81
CA MET A 20 -6.78 -2.89 7.11
C MET A 20 -5.53 -2.38 6.40
N LEU A 21 -4.41 -3.06 6.57
CA LEU A 21 -3.17 -2.81 5.86
C LEU A 21 -2.94 -3.87 4.80
N HIS A 22 -2.90 -3.46 3.54
CA HIS A 22 -2.60 -4.34 2.43
C HIS A 22 -1.36 -3.84 1.68
N TRP A 23 -0.48 -4.77 1.30
CA TRP A 23 0.82 -4.46 0.72
C TRP A 23 0.85 -4.93 -0.73
N LEU A 24 1.09 -4.00 -1.66
CA LEU A 24 1.40 -4.31 -3.05
C LEU A 24 2.87 -4.00 -3.30
N TYR A 25 3.56 -4.93 -3.93
CA TYR A 25 4.97 -4.78 -4.28
C TYR A 25 5.10 -4.60 -5.79
N ALA A 26 5.87 -3.61 -6.22
CA ALA A 26 6.19 -3.43 -7.62
C ALA A 26 6.96 -4.65 -8.13
N ARG A 27 6.47 -5.28 -9.21
CA ARG A 27 7.15 -6.38 -9.89
C ARG A 27 7.76 -5.85 -11.17
N TYR A 28 9.03 -6.16 -11.39
CA TYR A 28 9.78 -5.68 -12.56
C TYR A 28 9.70 -4.16 -12.74
N GLY A 29 9.65 -3.42 -11.62
CA GLY A 29 9.59 -1.96 -11.62
C GLY A 29 8.22 -1.35 -11.91
N LEU A 30 7.12 -2.12 -11.86
CA LEU A 30 5.77 -1.63 -12.14
C LEU A 30 4.74 -2.22 -11.16
N PHE A 31 3.65 -1.48 -10.91
CA PHE A 31 2.45 -2.01 -10.26
C PHE A 31 1.42 -2.45 -11.31
N GLU A 32 0.83 -3.62 -11.10
CA GLU A 32 -0.15 -4.20 -12.02
C GLU A 32 -1.58 -3.87 -11.58
N LEU A 33 -2.40 -3.36 -12.50
CA LEU A 33 -3.80 -2.99 -12.22
C LEU A 33 -4.61 -4.19 -11.70
N ASN A 34 -4.32 -5.41 -12.15
CA ASN A 34 -5.00 -6.62 -11.69
C ASN A 34 -4.76 -6.90 -10.20
N GLU A 35 -3.56 -6.61 -9.69
CA GLU A 35 -3.23 -6.78 -8.27
C GLU A 35 -3.97 -5.73 -7.42
N LEU A 36 -4.14 -4.49 -7.93
CA LEU A 36 -5.01 -3.50 -7.30
C LEU A 36 -6.46 -3.99 -7.27
N VAL A 37 -7.01 -4.47 -8.38
CA VAL A 37 -8.37 -5.00 -8.44
C VAL A 37 -8.56 -6.13 -7.42
N GLU A 38 -7.59 -7.04 -7.31
CA GLU A 38 -7.63 -8.10 -6.29
C GLU A 38 -7.62 -7.54 -4.86
N ALA A 39 -6.75 -6.57 -4.58
CA ALA A 39 -6.69 -5.90 -3.28
C ALA A 39 -8.02 -5.23 -2.90
N LEU A 40 -8.67 -4.57 -3.86
CA LEU A 40 -9.96 -3.89 -3.64
C LEU A 40 -11.13 -4.86 -3.42
N ARG A 41 -11.06 -6.11 -3.91
CA ARG A 41 -12.08 -7.12 -3.55
C ARG A 41 -12.07 -7.43 -2.05
N HIS A 42 -10.97 -7.17 -1.36
CA HIS A 42 -10.93 -7.28 0.10
C HIS A 42 -11.64 -6.12 0.81
N LEU A 43 -11.75 -4.94 0.19
CA LEU A 43 -12.48 -3.78 0.76
C LEU A 43 -13.96 -4.12 0.97
N GLU A 44 -14.61 -4.76 -0.01
CA GLU A 44 -16.01 -5.20 0.10
C GLU A 44 -16.21 -6.20 1.24
N GLY A 45 -15.31 -7.17 1.38
CA GLY A 45 -15.34 -8.13 2.48
C GLY A 45 -15.02 -7.51 3.85
N ASN A 46 -14.22 -6.45 3.85
CA ASN A 46 -13.74 -5.77 5.05
C ASN A 46 -14.64 -4.64 5.55
N ALA A 47 -15.61 -4.19 4.74
CA ALA A 47 -16.60 -3.19 5.15
C ALA A 47 -17.37 -3.58 6.43
N SER A 48 -17.36 -4.87 6.79
CA SER A 48 -17.94 -5.40 8.02
C SER A 48 -17.09 -5.20 9.29
N TYR A 49 -15.78 -4.91 9.16
CA TYR A 49 -14.81 -4.96 10.27
C TYR A 49 -13.86 -3.76 10.36
N GLY A 50 -13.66 -2.99 9.29
CA GLY A 50 -12.68 -1.89 9.27
C GLY A 50 -13.16 -0.72 8.43
N GLU A 51 -13.04 0.48 8.99
CA GLU A 51 -13.57 1.72 8.43
C GLU A 51 -12.78 2.21 7.20
N GLU A 52 -11.53 1.75 7.02
CA GLU A 52 -10.56 2.22 6.02
C GLU A 52 -9.60 1.08 5.60
N LEU A 53 -9.25 1.02 4.31
CA LEU A 53 -8.13 0.21 3.78
C LEU A 53 -6.96 1.15 3.48
N ILE A 54 -5.81 0.88 4.08
CA ILE A 54 -4.54 1.50 3.75
C ILE A 54 -3.76 0.55 2.83
N LEU A 55 -3.57 0.98 1.58
CA LEU A 55 -2.82 0.29 0.56
C LEU A 55 -1.37 0.81 0.52
N CYS A 56 -0.45 0.01 1.03
CA CYS A 56 0.98 0.29 1.03
C CYS A 56 1.59 -0.18 -0.29
N LEU A 57 1.96 0.77 -1.15
CA LEU A 57 2.60 0.54 -2.44
C LEU A 57 4.11 0.58 -2.25
N VAL A 58 4.77 -0.57 -2.32
CA VAL A 58 6.20 -0.72 -2.07
C VAL A 58 6.96 -0.89 -3.38
N ALA A 59 7.94 -0.04 -3.63
CA ALA A 59 8.80 -0.13 -4.80
C ALA A 59 10.26 0.13 -4.46
N GLU A 60 11.16 -0.31 -5.33
CA GLU A 60 12.60 -0.06 -5.20
C GLU A 60 13.07 1.16 -5.97
N SER A 61 12.17 1.76 -6.75
CA SER A 61 12.47 2.86 -7.64
C SER A 61 11.25 3.77 -7.74
N ARG A 62 11.47 5.08 -7.87
CA ARG A 62 10.37 6.07 -7.95
C ARG A 62 9.55 5.90 -9.23
N GLU A 63 10.19 5.44 -10.29
CA GLU A 63 9.60 5.19 -11.60
C GLU A 63 8.47 4.16 -11.53
N ALA A 64 8.49 3.26 -10.55
CA ALA A 64 7.42 2.28 -10.37
C ALA A 64 6.08 2.91 -10.00
N PHE A 65 6.07 4.14 -9.45
CA PHE A 65 4.85 4.89 -9.14
C PHE A 65 4.25 5.60 -10.37
N ALA A 66 4.82 5.41 -11.56
CA ALA A 66 4.16 5.74 -12.82
C ALA A 66 3.05 4.71 -13.09
N PHE A 67 1.89 4.92 -12.47
CA PHE A 67 0.78 3.98 -12.52
C PHE A 67 0.15 3.84 -13.92
N PRO A 68 -0.39 2.65 -14.26
CA PRO A 68 -1.11 2.44 -15.51
C PRO A 68 -2.43 3.24 -15.56
N GLU A 69 -2.96 3.44 -16.77
CA GLU A 69 -4.25 4.08 -17.00
C GLU A 69 -5.38 3.40 -16.18
N GLY A 70 -6.28 4.20 -15.62
CA GLY A 70 -7.39 3.74 -14.78
C GLY A 70 -7.03 3.39 -13.33
N TRP A 71 -5.75 3.37 -12.97
CA TRP A 71 -5.32 3.11 -11.58
C TRP A 71 -5.84 4.17 -10.60
N GLN A 72 -5.65 5.45 -10.94
CA GLN A 72 -6.07 6.56 -10.09
C GLN A 72 -7.58 6.62 -9.98
N ASP A 73 -8.30 6.49 -11.11
CA ASP A 73 -9.77 6.46 -11.14
C ASP A 73 -10.34 5.34 -10.26
N LEU A 74 -9.70 4.17 -10.28
CA LEU A 74 -10.12 3.04 -9.47
C LEU A 74 -9.87 3.29 -7.97
N CYS A 75 -8.73 3.89 -7.61
CA CYS A 75 -8.47 4.32 -6.23
C CYS A 75 -9.51 5.35 -5.76
N ASP A 76 -9.77 6.38 -6.58
CA ASP A 76 -10.67 7.50 -6.25
C ASP A 76 -12.14 7.07 -6.15
N SER A 77 -12.50 5.95 -6.80
CA SER A 77 -13.84 5.36 -6.68
C SER A 77 -14.13 4.72 -5.31
N HIS A 78 -13.12 4.59 -4.43
CA HIS A 78 -13.23 4.02 -3.09
C HIS A 78 -12.89 5.07 -2.01
N ASP A 79 -13.92 5.67 -1.41
CA ASP A 79 -13.80 6.71 -0.37
C ASP A 79 -13.06 6.28 0.90
N LYS A 80 -13.04 4.97 1.17
CA LYS A 80 -12.37 4.34 2.31
C LYS A 80 -10.98 3.81 1.98
N LEU A 81 -10.45 4.11 0.80
CA LEU A 81 -9.10 3.73 0.40
C LEU A 81 -8.14 4.89 0.65
N ARG A 82 -7.03 4.58 1.32
CA ARG A 82 -5.88 5.46 1.39
C ARG A 82 -4.67 4.74 0.82
N THR A 83 -3.92 5.42 -0.05
CA THR A 83 -2.65 4.90 -0.58
C THR A 83 -1.47 5.53 0.15
N VAL A 84 -0.42 4.74 0.38
CA VAL A 84 0.85 5.20 0.92
C VAL A 84 1.95 4.65 0.01
N GLN A 85 2.82 5.52 -0.49
CA GLN A 85 3.92 5.14 -1.36
C GLN A 85 5.19 4.97 -0.52
N LEU A 86 5.81 3.81 -0.63
CA LEU A 86 6.98 3.43 0.15
C LEU A 86 8.09 3.03 -0.81
N ILE A 87 9.22 3.72 -0.73
CA ILE A 87 10.44 3.36 -1.45
C ILE A 87 11.36 2.56 -0.53
N PHE A 88 11.86 1.43 -1.03
CA PHE A 88 12.85 0.60 -0.36
C PHE A 88 14.12 0.62 -1.18
N ASP A 89 15.17 1.24 -0.66
CA ASP A 89 16.48 1.17 -1.32
C ASP A 89 17.09 -0.22 -1.07
N ARG A 90 17.51 -0.93 -2.12
CA ARG A 90 18.16 -2.23 -1.95
C ARG A 90 19.55 -2.10 -1.32
N ASP A 91 20.18 -0.94 -1.48
CA ASP A 91 21.54 -0.68 -1.00
C ASP A 91 21.54 -0.15 0.43
N TRP A 92 20.37 0.14 1.02
CA TRP A 92 20.25 0.67 2.37
C TRP A 92 19.03 0.07 3.11
N PRO A 93 19.12 -0.34 4.38
CA PRO A 93 18.01 -1.01 5.10
C PRO A 93 16.90 -0.02 5.52
N GLU A 94 16.74 1.06 4.78
CA GLU A 94 15.89 2.21 5.09
C GLU A 94 14.67 2.20 4.16
N VAL A 95 13.50 2.43 4.74
CA VAL A 95 12.26 2.62 3.98
C VAL A 95 11.96 4.10 3.98
N GLY A 96 11.73 4.68 2.81
CA GLY A 96 11.28 6.06 2.64
C GLY A 96 9.79 6.12 2.35
N GLU A 97 9.05 7.03 2.98
CA GLU A 97 7.68 7.36 2.59
C GLU A 97 7.69 8.53 1.61
N LEU A 98 7.00 8.36 0.48
CA LEU A 98 6.86 9.38 -0.55
C LEU A 98 5.50 10.07 -0.45
N ARG A 99 5.49 11.39 -0.70
CA ARG A 99 4.29 12.16 -1.00
C ARG A 99 3.76 11.78 -2.39
N SER A 100 2.54 12.22 -2.67
CA SER A 100 1.92 12.07 -4.00
C SER A 100 2.68 12.75 -5.14
N ASP A 101 3.54 13.73 -4.83
CA ASP A 101 4.44 14.38 -5.80
C ASP A 101 5.78 13.64 -5.99
N GLY A 102 5.99 12.53 -5.27
CA GLY A 102 7.23 11.75 -5.31
C GLY A 102 8.36 12.32 -4.46
N GLU A 103 8.13 13.39 -3.68
CA GLU A 103 9.09 13.87 -2.70
C GLU A 103 9.13 12.96 -1.47
N LEU A 104 10.33 12.78 -0.92
CA LEU A 104 10.55 11.99 0.29
C LEU A 104 10.08 12.78 1.52
N VAL A 105 9.21 12.17 2.32
CA VAL A 105 8.60 12.79 3.50
C VAL A 105 9.34 12.41 4.77
N LEU A 106 9.63 11.12 4.91
CA LEU A 106 10.17 10.53 6.13
C LEU A 106 10.92 9.26 5.79
N GLU A 107 12.05 9.05 6.45
CA GLU A 107 12.85 7.84 6.36
C GLU A 107 12.74 7.04 7.65
N TYR A 108 12.72 5.72 7.52
CA TYR A 108 12.60 4.80 8.65
C TYR A 108 13.79 3.83 8.66
N TYR A 109 14.52 3.79 9.78
CA TYR A 109 15.54 2.79 10.05
C TYR A 109 15.07 1.83 11.15
N LYS A 110 15.02 0.53 10.86
CA LYS A 110 14.53 -0.51 11.79
C LYS A 110 13.17 -0.18 12.41
N GLY A 111 12.27 0.42 11.61
CA GLY A 111 10.92 0.79 12.02
C GLY A 111 10.84 2.04 12.91
N ARG A 112 11.88 2.88 12.96
CA ARG A 112 11.87 4.17 13.65
C ARG A 112 12.16 5.29 12.67
N PRO A 113 11.45 6.43 12.76
CA PRO A 113 11.76 7.60 11.94
C PRO A 113 13.17 8.11 12.26
N LEU A 114 13.91 8.50 11.22
CA LEU A 114 15.22 9.14 11.30
C LEU A 114 15.10 10.64 11.59
#